data_AF-A0A6G9YVS4-F1
#
_entry.id   AF-A0A6G9YVS4-F1
#
_cell.length_a   1.000
_cell.length_b   1.000
_cell.length_c   1.000
_cell.angle_alpha   90.00
_cell.angle_beta   90.00
_cell.angle_gamma   90.00
#
_symmetry.space_group_name_H-M   'P 1'
#
loop_
_entity.id
_entity.type
_entity.pdbx_description
1 polymer ?
#
loop_
_entity_poly.entity_id
_entity_poly.type
_entity_poly.pdbx_seq_one_letter_code
_entity_poly.pdbx_strand_id
1 'polypeptide(L)' 'MADSLKARVREKLLRQLLEDGIPDREQDDTRQVSVETDLDALDAVGEDDPLVEELAARYLMP' A
#
# COMPACT_ATOMS: atom_id res chain seq x y z
N MET A 1 -0.42 -17.47 -10.04
CA MET A 1 0.08 -17.71 -8.66
C MET A 1 0.74 -16.40 -8.23
N ALA A 2 0.14 -15.52 -7.45
CA ALA A 2 -1.05 -15.59 -6.60
C ALA A 2 -1.95 -14.36 -6.84
N ASP A 3 -3.21 -14.57 -7.20
CA ASP A 3 -4.24 -13.53 -7.35
C ASP A 3 -4.93 -13.26 -6.00
N SER A 4 -4.16 -13.16 -4.91
CA SER A 4 -4.74 -12.81 -3.62
C SER A 4 -4.98 -11.31 -3.54
N LEU A 5 -6.01 -10.91 -2.79
CA LEU A 5 -6.33 -9.51 -2.56
C LEU A 5 -5.10 -8.76 -2.01
N LYS A 6 -4.39 -9.40 -1.08
CA LYS A 6 -3.13 -8.90 -0.50
C LYS A 6 -2.09 -8.58 -1.56
N ALA A 7 -1.86 -9.48 -2.52
CA ALA A 7 -0.89 -9.25 -3.59
C ALA A 7 -1.25 -8.04 -4.45
N ARG A 8 -2.54 -7.87 -4.77
CA ARG A 8 -3.04 -6.74 -5.56
C ARG A 8 -2.92 -5.41 -4.82
N VAL A 9 -3.24 -5.38 -3.52
CA VAL A 9 -3.05 -4.20 -2.67
C VAL A 9 -1.57 -3.84 -2.59
N ARG A 10 -0.69 -4.82 -2.37
CA ARG A 10 0.76 -4.61 -2.31
C ARG A 10 1.30 -4.01 -3.60
N GLU A 11 0.91 -4.57 -4.75
CA GLU A 11 1.33 -4.06 -6.05
C GLU A 11 0.86 -2.61 -6.26
N LYS A 12 -0.37 -2.29 -5.85
CA LYS A 12 -0.91 -0.93 -5.94
C LYS A 12 -0.12 0.07 -5.08
N LEU A 13 0.17 -0.26 -3.83
CA LEU A 13 0.95 0.59 -2.92
C LEU A 13 2.37 0.82 -3.46
N LEU A 14 3.05 -0.24 -3.89
CA LEU A 14 4.37 -0.14 -4.51
C LEU A 14 4.35 0.72 -5.78
N ARG A 15 3.29 0.60 -6.59
CA ARG A 15 3.13 1.44 -7.77
C ARG A 15 2.95 2.90 -7.41
N GLN A 16 2.15 3.22 -6.39
CA GLN A 16 1.98 4.60 -5.91
C GLN A 16 3.32 5.20 -5.45
N LEU A 17 4.12 4.46 -4.68
CA LEU A 17 5.46 4.92 -4.29
C LEU A 17 6.38 5.21 -5.48
N LEU A 18 6.25 4.44 -6.56
CA LEU A 18 7.01 4.64 -7.79
C LEU A 18 6.45 5.80 -8.64
N GLU A 19 5.14 5.99 -8.64
CA GLU A 19 4.42 7.01 -9.41
C GLU A 19 4.48 8.40 -8.76
N ASP A 20 4.45 8.49 -7.43
CA ASP A 20 4.57 9.75 -6.68
C ASP A 20 5.97 10.40 -6.83
N GLY A 21 6.94 9.68 -7.42
CA GLY A 21 8.26 10.21 -7.75
C GLY A 21 9.23 10.21 -6.56
N ILE A 22 10.43 10.77 -6.76
CA ILE A 22 11.42 10.86 -5.68
C ILE A 22 10.84 11.82 -4.62
N PRO A 23 10.67 11.42 -3.35
CA PRO A 23 10.26 12.33 -2.30
C PRO A 23 11.17 13.54 -2.33
N ASP A 24 10.57 14.73 -2.42
CA ASP A 24 11.29 15.93 -2.07
C ASP A 24 11.65 15.78 -0.58
N ARG A 25 12.94 15.52 -0.28
CA ARG A 25 13.40 15.19 1.10
C ARG A 25 13.07 16.28 2.13
N GLU A 26 12.64 17.45 1.67
CA GLU A 26 12.25 18.59 2.50
C GLU A 26 10.73 18.62 2.81
N GLN A 27 9.93 17.79 2.15
CA GLN A 27 8.51 17.62 2.47
C GLN A 27 8.27 16.14 2.80
N ASP A 28 8.03 15.85 4.09
CA ASP A 28 7.40 14.60 4.49
C ASP A 28 6.04 14.52 3.78
N ASP A 29 6.03 13.91 2.59
CA ASP A 29 4.81 13.69 1.85
C ASP A 29 3.95 12.75 2.68
N THR A 30 2.97 13.32 3.40
CA THR A 30 2.07 12.59 4.29
C THR A 30 1.45 11.38 3.60
N ARG A 31 1.26 11.46 2.26
CA ARG A 31 0.77 10.35 1.44
C ARG A 31 1.80 9.22 1.32
N GLN A 32 3.06 9.54 1.08
CA GLN A 32 4.14 8.56 0.98
C GLN A 32 4.37 7.83 2.30
N VAL A 33 4.45 8.58 3.41
CA VAL A 33 4.58 8.00 4.76
C VAL A 33 3.40 7.08 5.10
N SER A 34 2.18 7.47 4.69
CA SER A 34 0.98 6.63 4.87
C SER A 34 1.08 5.34 4.07
N VAL A 35 1.51 5.42 2.80
CA VAL A 35 1.66 4.26 1.92
C VAL A 35 2.76 3.31 2.41
N GLU A 36 3.89 3.84 2.89
CA GLU A 36 4.97 3.02 3.48
C GLU A 36 4.51 2.31 4.76
N THR A 37 3.80 3.03 5.64
CA THR A 37 3.26 2.47 6.89
C THR A 37 2.22 1.38 6.60
N ASP A 38 1.31 1.63 5.66
CA ASP A 38 0.29 0.66 5.26
C ASP A 38 0.92 -0.56 4.56
N LEU A 39 2.02 -0.38 3.82
CA LEU A 39 2.76 -1.48 3.19
C LEU A 39 3.47 -2.37 4.24
N ASP A 40 4.08 -1.77 5.26
CA ASP A 40 4.71 -2.50 6.37
C ASP A 40 3.67 -3.30 7.16
N ALA A 41 2.54 -2.67 7.48
CA ALA A 41 1.42 -3.33 8.13
C ALA A 41 0.85 -4.48 7.28
N LEU A 42 0.75 -4.29 5.95
CA LEU A 42 0.33 -5.34 5.02
C LEU A 42 1.31 -6.51 5.02
N ASP A 43 2.62 -6.28 5.05
CA ASP A 43 3.63 -7.37 5.07
C ASP A 43 3.55 -8.18 6.36
N ALA A 44 3.22 -7.55 7.50
CA ALA A 44 3.11 -8.19 8.81
C ALA A 44 1.89 -9.10 9.01
N VAL A 45 0.82 -8.92 8.23
CA VAL A 45 -0.45 -9.68 8.40
C VAL A 45 -0.60 -10.88 7.46
N GLY A 46 -1.55 -11.77 7.73
CA GLY A 46 -1.90 -12.88 6.82
C GLY A 46 -2.70 -12.42 5.59
N GLU A 47 -2.96 -13.33 4.65
CA GLU A 47 -3.80 -13.04 3.47
C GLU A 47 -5.30 -12.92 3.82
N ASP A 48 -5.74 -13.59 4.89
CA ASP A 48 -7.12 -13.59 5.40
C ASP A 48 -7.35 -12.53 6.51
N ASP A 49 -6.39 -11.64 6.72
CA ASP A 49 -6.51 -10.60 7.74
C ASP A 49 -7.47 -9.49 7.28
N PRO A 50 -8.39 -9.02 8.14
CA PRO A 50 -9.33 -7.95 7.77
C PRO A 50 -8.62 -6.68 7.29
N LEU A 51 -7.39 -6.42 7.73
CA LEU A 51 -6.60 -5.28 7.26
C LEU A 51 -6.39 -5.30 5.74
N VAL A 52 -6.29 -6.48 5.12
CA VAL A 52 -6.14 -6.62 3.67
C VAL A 52 -7.36 -6.05 2.94
N GLU A 53 -8.56 -6.32 3.44
CA GLU A 53 -9.81 -5.80 2.88
C GLU A 53 -9.96 -4.30 3.10
N GLU A 54 -9.56 -3.80 4.28
CA GLU A 54 -9.56 -2.37 4.59
C GLU A 54 -8.61 -1.59 3.67
N LEU A 55 -7.40 -2.09 3.48
CA LEU A 55 -6.43 -1.49 2.57
C LEU A 55 -6.88 -1.60 1.10
N ALA A 56 -7.52 -2.71 0.72
CA ALA A 56 -8.14 -2.82 -0.60
C ALA A 56 -9.22 -1.76 -0.82
N ALA A 57 -10.11 -1.56 0.14
CA ALA A 57 -11.15 -0.52 0.04
C ALA A 57 -10.54 0.88 -0.06
N ARG A 58 -9.42 1.14 0.62
CA ARG A 58 -8.73 2.45 0.58
C ARG A 58 -8.00 2.71 -0.73
N TYR A 59 -7.28 1.72 -1.27
CA TYR A 59 -6.31 1.93 -2.35
C TYR A 59 -6.72 1.38 -3.72
N LEU A 60 -7.66 0.42 -3.77
CA LEU A 60 -8.13 -0.20 -5.02
C LEU A 60 -9.48 0.37 -5.49
N MET A 61 -10.14 1.24 -4.73
CA MET A 61 -11.33 1.95 -5.22
C MET A 61 -10.95 3.02 -6.27
N PRO A 62 -11.78 3.21 -7.31
CA PRO A 62 -11.56 4.17 -8.40
C PRO A 62 -11.73 5.64 -7.98
#